data_AF-A0A941YV07-F1
#
_entry.id   AF-A0A941YV07-F1
#
_cell.length_a   1.000
_cell.length_b   1.000
_cell.length_c   1.000
_cell.angle_alpha   90.00
_cell.angle_beta   90.00
_cell.angle_gamma   90.00
#
_symmetry.space_group_name_H-M   'P 1'
#
loop_
_entity.id
_entity.type
_entity.pdbx_description
1 polymer ?
#
loop_
_entity_poly.entity_id
_entity_poly.type
_entity_poly.pdbx_seq_one_letter_code
_entity_poly.pdbx_strand_id
1 'polypeptide(L)'
;MEPHVVGELPQRLGDFGAQQSRWSKGFVQVARKLLPQVWNADWSGEAKFTTTVALCQQLIFPGLVVGIVALVLSAIGHGRLLPVFGSLLWMWLVAMLVVLVGMTWGAYHRLGRGGLAGYVATAASVPALIVYLAVANAGAIVSAGMGRKTEFKRTPKTGA
;
A
#
# COMPACT_ATOMS: atom_id res chain seq x y z
N MET A 1 -10.36 5.08 25.61
CA MET A 1 -10.11 3.63 25.67
C MET A 1 -8.61 3.46 25.81
N GLU A 2 -8.14 2.83 26.87
CA GLU A 2 -6.75 2.40 26.91
C GLU A 2 -6.56 1.21 25.97
N PRO A 3 -5.55 1.23 25.07
CA PRO A 3 -5.32 0.11 24.18
C PRO A 3 -4.83 -1.10 24.98
N HIS A 4 -5.31 -2.30 24.65
CA HIS A 4 -4.82 -3.54 25.27
C HIS A 4 -3.32 -3.77 25.08
N VAL A 5 -2.72 -3.16 24.04
CA VAL A 5 -1.28 -3.16 23.79
C VAL A 5 -0.89 -1.76 23.34
N VAL A 6 0.04 -1.13 24.05
CA VAL A 6 0.62 0.16 23.66
C VAL A 6 1.58 -0.07 22.49
N GLY A 7 1.32 0.60 21.37
CA GLY A 7 2.15 0.54 20.17
C GLY A 7 2.80 1.87 19.88
N GLU A 8 4.09 1.86 19.58
CA GLU A 8 4.82 3.02 19.08
C GLU A 8 4.74 3.08 17.54
N LEU A 9 4.31 4.23 16.99
CA LEU A 9 4.36 4.52 15.56
C LEU A 9 5.63 5.31 15.21
N PRO A 10 6.17 5.16 13.99
CA PRO A 10 7.29 5.99 13.54
C PRO A 10 6.97 7.48 13.62
N GLN A 11 7.81 8.24 14.32
CA GLN A 11 7.64 9.69 14.51
C GLN A 11 8.04 10.50 13.27
N ARG A 12 8.85 9.92 12.38
CA ARG A 12 9.37 10.58 11.17
C ARG A 12 8.94 9.83 9.92
N LEU A 13 8.71 10.57 8.84
CA LEU A 13 8.34 10.01 7.55
C LEU A 13 9.40 9.04 7.01
N GLY A 14 10.70 9.34 7.21
CA GLY A 14 11.79 8.45 6.82
C GLY A 14 11.78 7.10 7.55
N ASP A 15 11.49 7.11 8.85
CA ASP A 15 11.39 5.87 9.66
C ASP A 15 10.16 5.05 9.27
N PHE A 16 9.06 5.74 8.93
CA PHE A 16 7.85 5.12 8.38
C PHE A 16 8.13 4.48 7.01
N GLY A 17 8.77 5.19 6.09
CA GLY A 17 9.18 4.66 4.79
C GLY A 17 10.11 3.46 4.91
N ALA A 18 11.10 3.51 5.81
CA ALA A 18 11.97 2.37 6.09
C ALA A 18 11.20 1.17 6.66
N GLN A 19 10.20 1.40 7.51
CA GLN A 19 9.32 0.34 8.01
C GLN A 19 8.50 -0.30 6.87
N GLN A 20 7.83 0.51 6.06
CA GLN A 20 7.01 0.06 4.94
C GLN A 20 7.83 -0.67 3.88
N SER A 21 9.06 -0.22 3.62
CA SER A 21 9.98 -0.85 2.68
C SER A 21 10.34 -2.27 3.13
N ARG A 22 10.59 -2.46 4.43
CA ARG A 22 10.85 -3.79 5.01
C ARG A 22 9.63 -4.70 4.97
N TRP A 23 8.44 -4.18 5.27
CA TRP A 23 7.20 -4.95 5.16
C TRP A 23 6.96 -5.39 3.73
N SER A 24 7.06 -4.46 2.77
CA SER A 24 6.93 -4.72 1.34
C SER A 24 7.88 -5.82 0.88
N LYS A 25 9.16 -5.73 1.30
CA LYS A 25 10.16 -6.75 1.02
C LYS A 25 9.76 -8.12 1.59
N GLY A 26 9.34 -8.15 2.85
CA GLY A 26 8.97 -9.38 3.56
C GLY A 26 7.79 -10.09 2.90
N PHE A 27 6.72 -9.36 2.55
CA PHE A 27 5.58 -9.91 1.83
C PHE A 27 5.99 -10.56 0.52
N VAL A 28 6.80 -9.88 -0.31
CA VAL A 28 7.25 -10.44 -1.60
C VAL A 28 8.13 -11.68 -1.40
N GLN A 29 9.00 -11.68 -0.38
CA GLN A 29 9.82 -12.85 -0.04
C GLN A 29 8.96 -14.04 0.41
N VAL A 30 7.95 -13.80 1.25
CA VAL A 30 7.01 -14.83 1.72
C VAL A 30 6.15 -15.33 0.57
N ALA A 31 5.63 -14.43 -0.27
CA ALA A 31 4.88 -14.79 -1.47
C ALA A 31 5.68 -15.73 -2.38
N ARG A 32 6.93 -15.38 -2.68
CA ARG A 32 7.81 -16.24 -3.48
C ARG A 32 8.10 -17.59 -2.85
N LYS A 33 8.24 -17.64 -1.53
CA LYS A 33 8.52 -18.88 -0.79
C LYS A 33 7.28 -19.77 -0.73
N LEU A 34 6.11 -19.20 -0.47
CA LEU A 34 4.91 -19.94 -0.07
C LEU A 34 3.88 -20.10 -1.17
N LEU A 35 3.76 -19.20 -2.15
CA LEU A 35 2.74 -19.33 -3.20
C LEU A 35 2.81 -20.67 -3.95
N PRO A 36 3.98 -21.20 -4.35
CA PRO A 36 4.04 -22.52 -4.98
C PRO A 36 3.48 -23.62 -4.06
N GLN A 37 3.75 -23.54 -2.76
CA GLN A 37 3.25 -24.51 -1.78
C GLN A 37 1.74 -24.37 -1.57
N VAL A 38 1.22 -23.14 -1.48
CA VAL A 38 -0.22 -22.85 -1.34
C VAL A 38 -0.99 -23.41 -2.54
N TRP A 39 -0.49 -23.21 -3.75
CA TRP A 39 -1.17 -23.69 -4.96
C TRP A 39 -1.10 -25.21 -5.13
N ASN A 40 -0.05 -25.85 -4.60
CA ASN A 40 0.10 -27.31 -4.56
C ASN A 40 -0.61 -27.97 -3.35
N ALA A 41 -1.06 -27.19 -2.36
CA ALA A 41 -1.74 -27.72 -1.20
C ALA A 41 -3.16 -28.20 -1.54
N ASP A 42 -3.65 -29.17 -0.78
CA ASP A 42 -5.05 -29.65 -0.83
C ASP A 42 -5.97 -28.68 -0.07
N TRP A 43 -6.03 -27.44 -0.54
CA TRP A 43 -6.85 -26.35 0.00
C TRP A 43 -7.98 -26.01 -0.98
N SER A 44 -9.09 -25.50 -0.44
CA SER A 44 -10.17 -24.96 -1.28
C SER A 44 -9.66 -23.84 -2.19
N GLY A 45 -10.28 -23.67 -3.35
CA GLY A 45 -9.94 -22.59 -4.28
C GLY A 45 -10.04 -21.20 -3.64
N GLU A 46 -11.02 -21.00 -2.75
CA GLU A 46 -11.19 -19.78 -1.98
C GLU A 46 -9.99 -19.52 -1.05
N ALA A 47 -9.53 -20.53 -0.31
CA ALA A 47 -8.38 -20.39 0.58
C ALA A 47 -7.11 -20.05 -0.20
N LYS A 48 -6.91 -20.67 -1.37
CA LYS A 48 -5.78 -20.36 -2.28
C LYS A 48 -5.85 -18.92 -2.78
N PHE A 49 -7.03 -18.47 -3.21
CA PHE A 49 -7.24 -17.11 -3.70
C PHE A 49 -7.00 -16.07 -2.61
N THR A 50 -7.66 -16.20 -1.46
CA THR A 50 -7.53 -15.27 -0.32
C THR A 50 -6.08 -15.17 0.16
N THR A 51 -5.39 -16.31 0.27
CA THR A 51 -3.97 -16.34 0.65
C THR A 51 -3.11 -15.66 -0.41
N THR A 52 -3.39 -15.89 -1.70
CA THR A 52 -2.65 -15.25 -2.80
C THR A 52 -2.82 -13.74 -2.76
N VAL A 53 -4.05 -13.23 -2.60
CA VAL A 53 -4.32 -11.79 -2.50
C VAL A 53 -3.61 -11.19 -1.28
N ALA A 54 -3.67 -11.84 -0.12
CA ALA A 54 -3.03 -11.36 1.11
C ALA A 54 -1.49 -11.29 0.97
N LEU A 55 -0.86 -12.28 0.34
CA LEU A 55 0.58 -12.31 0.12
C LEU A 55 1.03 -11.31 -0.96
N CYS A 56 0.21 -11.10 -1.98
CA CYS A 56 0.51 -10.22 -3.12
C CYS A 56 0.08 -8.76 -2.91
N GLN A 57 -0.50 -8.38 -1.77
CA GLN A 57 -1.05 -7.03 -1.57
C GLN A 57 -0.03 -5.91 -1.84
N GLN A 58 1.26 -6.15 -1.58
CA GLN A 58 2.32 -5.16 -1.78
C GLN A 58 2.65 -4.91 -3.26
N LEU A 59 2.13 -5.73 -4.18
CA LEU A 59 2.24 -5.49 -5.62
C LEU A 59 1.39 -4.30 -6.09
N ILE A 60 0.56 -3.72 -5.22
CA ILE A 60 -0.15 -2.48 -5.52
C ILE A 60 0.80 -1.33 -5.89
N PHE A 61 1.97 -1.24 -5.25
CA PHE A 61 2.95 -0.18 -5.51
C PHE A 61 3.55 -0.23 -6.93
N PRO A 62 4.14 -1.36 -7.40
CA PRO A 62 4.57 -1.45 -8.79
C PRO A 62 3.39 -1.38 -9.77
N GLY A 63 2.21 -1.93 -9.41
CA GLY A 63 1.01 -1.83 -10.23
C GLY A 63 0.58 -0.38 -10.46
N LEU A 64 0.66 0.48 -9.44
CA LEU A 64 0.37 1.91 -9.54
C LEU A 64 1.34 2.61 -10.51
N VAL A 65 2.63 2.30 -10.44
CA VAL A 65 3.64 2.86 -11.35
C VAL A 65 3.34 2.47 -12.80
N VAL A 66 3.06 1.18 -13.06
CA VAL A 66 2.69 0.70 -14.39
C VAL A 66 1.41 1.37 -14.88
N GLY A 67 0.41 1.52 -14.02
CA GLY A 67 -0.84 2.21 -14.34
C GLY A 67 -0.63 3.67 -14.74
N ILE A 68 0.17 4.42 -13.97
CA ILE A 68 0.49 5.83 -14.28
C ILE A 68 1.22 5.93 -15.62
N VAL A 69 2.22 5.08 -15.86
CA VAL A 69 2.96 5.05 -17.13
C VAL A 69 2.02 4.75 -18.30
N ALA A 70 1.12 3.77 -18.17
CA ALA A 70 0.13 3.45 -19.20
C ALA A 70 -0.82 4.62 -19.49
N LEU A 71 -1.27 5.34 -18.46
CA LEU A 71 -2.11 6.54 -18.61
C LEU A 71 -1.39 7.66 -19.35
N VAL A 72 -0.13 7.94 -18.99
CA VAL A 72 0.69 8.97 -19.65
C VAL A 72 0.94 8.62 -21.11
N LEU A 73 1.33 7.37 -21.39
CA LEU A 73 1.56 6.90 -22.76
C LEU A 73 0.28 6.98 -23.60
N SER A 74 -0.88 6.63 -23.04
CA SER A 74 -2.16 6.76 -23.74
C SER A 74 -2.49 8.22 -24.05
N ALA A 75 -2.31 9.12 -23.08
CA ALA A 75 -2.59 10.54 -23.27
C ALA A 75 -1.68 11.17 -24.34
N ILE A 76 -0.39 10.86 -24.34
CA ILE A 76 0.57 11.35 -25.34
C ILE A 76 0.26 10.73 -26.70
N GLY A 77 0.08 9.41 -26.78
CA GLY A 77 -0.07 8.69 -28.03
C GLY A 77 -1.36 9.03 -28.79
N HIS A 78 -2.45 9.33 -28.09
CA HIS A 78 -3.73 9.68 -28.71
C HIS A 78 -4.03 11.19 -28.70
N GLY A 79 -3.16 12.02 -28.10
CA GLY A 79 -3.44 13.44 -27.83
C GLY A 79 -4.58 13.69 -26.83
N ARG A 80 -5.12 12.62 -26.23
CA ARG A 80 -6.19 12.63 -25.22
C ARG A 80 -6.18 11.32 -24.45
N LEU A 81 -6.71 11.34 -23.24
CA LEU A 81 -6.94 10.09 -22.51
C LEU A 81 -8.11 9.32 -23.16
N LEU A 82 -7.91 8.04 -23.45
CA LEU A 82 -9.01 7.21 -23.97
C LEU A 82 -10.15 7.12 -22.93
N PRO A 83 -11.43 7.11 -23.36
CA PRO A 83 -12.56 7.07 -22.44
C PRO A 83 -12.53 5.90 -21.45
N VAL A 84 -12.05 4.73 -21.89
CA VAL A 84 -11.89 3.55 -21.01
C VAL A 84 -10.92 3.81 -19.87
N PHE A 85 -9.75 4.41 -20.16
CA PHE A 85 -8.77 4.75 -19.13
C PHE A 85 -9.27 5.85 -18.20
N GLY A 86 -9.98 6.84 -18.75
CA GLY A 86 -10.66 7.85 -17.93
C GLY A 86 -11.68 7.23 -16.98
N SER A 87 -12.50 6.30 -17.48
CA SER A 87 -13.52 5.61 -16.68
C SER A 87 -12.90 4.76 -15.57
N LEU A 88 -11.85 4.00 -15.89
CA LEU A 88 -11.10 3.19 -14.91
C LEU A 88 -10.42 4.07 -13.85
N LEU A 89 -9.84 5.20 -14.24
CA LEU A 89 -9.25 6.16 -13.32
C LEU A 89 -10.30 6.72 -12.35
N TRP A 90 -11.46 7.16 -12.86
CA TRP A 90 -12.55 7.67 -12.03
C TRP A 90 -13.08 6.62 -11.06
N MET A 91 -13.33 5.40 -11.54
CA MET A 91 -13.76 4.29 -10.71
C MET A 91 -12.75 4.02 -9.58
N TRP A 92 -11.45 4.02 -9.91
CA TRP A 92 -10.39 3.81 -8.91
C TRP A 92 -10.33 4.94 -7.88
N LEU A 93 -10.40 6.21 -8.30
CA LEU A 93 -10.39 7.36 -7.41
C LEU A 93 -11.58 7.35 -6.44
N VAL A 94 -12.79 7.04 -6.94
CA VAL A 94 -13.99 6.93 -6.11
C VAL A 94 -13.87 5.78 -5.12
N ALA A 95 -13.43 4.61 -5.56
CA ALA A 95 -13.23 3.46 -4.67
C ALA A 95 -12.20 3.76 -3.56
N MET A 96 -11.09 4.41 -3.89
CA MET A 96 -10.08 4.80 -2.90
C MET A 96 -10.60 5.85 -1.92
N LEU A 97 -11.41 6.81 -2.39
CA LEU A 97 -12.05 7.79 -1.50
C LEU A 97 -13.01 7.11 -0.51
N VAL A 98 -13.84 6.18 -0.99
CA VAL A 98 -14.76 5.40 -0.14
C VAL A 98 -13.99 4.62 0.92
N VAL A 99 -12.92 3.91 0.53
CA VAL A 99 -12.09 3.14 1.46
C VAL A 99 -11.41 4.06 2.47
N LEU A 100 -10.80 5.16 2.01
CA LEU A 100 -10.15 6.15 2.88
C LEU A 100 -11.12 6.68 3.94
N VAL A 101 -12.31 7.12 3.52
CA VAL A 101 -13.31 7.66 4.43
C VAL A 101 -13.85 6.59 5.37
N GLY A 102 -14.22 5.43 4.83
CA GLY A 102 -14.76 4.31 5.62
C GLY A 102 -13.79 3.82 6.69
N MET A 103 -12.48 3.81 6.41
CA MET A 103 -11.47 3.35 7.37
C MET A 103 -11.04 4.42 8.38
N THR A 104 -11.06 5.71 8.01
CA THR A 104 -10.40 6.75 8.81
C THR A 104 -11.34 7.72 9.51
N TRP A 105 -12.54 7.98 8.97
CA TRP A 105 -13.47 8.98 9.54
C TRP A 105 -13.90 8.64 10.97
N GLY A 106 -14.36 7.41 11.19
CA GLY A 106 -14.81 6.96 12.51
C GLY A 106 -13.68 7.01 13.55
N ALA A 107 -12.47 6.61 13.16
CA ALA A 107 -11.29 6.69 14.03
C ALA A 107 -10.90 8.14 14.33
N TYR A 108 -10.92 9.02 13.32
CA TYR A 108 -10.60 10.44 13.49
C TYR A 108 -11.52 11.12 14.51
N HIS A 109 -12.83 10.84 14.43
CA HIS A 109 -13.82 11.35 15.39
C HIS A 109 -13.66 10.77 16.79
N ARG A 110 -13.50 9.45 16.91
CA ARG A 110 -13.33 8.78 18.21
C ARG A 110 -12.08 9.25 18.96
N LEU A 111 -11.04 9.63 18.21
CA LEU A 111 -9.80 10.17 18.76
C LEU A 111 -9.86 11.68 19.05
N GLY A 112 -10.99 12.35 18.78
CA GLY A 112 -11.16 13.78 19.06
C GLY A 112 -10.20 14.68 18.29
N ARG A 113 -9.78 14.28 17.07
CA ARG A 113 -8.71 14.96 16.32
C ARG A 113 -9.13 16.29 15.66
N GLY A 114 -10.40 16.66 15.74
CA GLY A 114 -10.93 17.93 15.22
C GLY A 114 -12.26 17.76 14.48
N GLY A 115 -12.67 18.83 13.78
CA GLY A 115 -13.87 18.85 12.94
C GLY A 115 -13.59 18.45 11.47
N LEU A 116 -14.63 18.56 10.64
CA LEU A 116 -14.60 18.16 9.22
C LEU A 116 -13.44 18.79 8.43
N ALA A 117 -13.16 20.08 8.63
CA ALA A 117 -12.08 20.76 7.92
C ALA A 117 -10.70 20.16 8.22
N GLY A 118 -10.42 19.82 9.49
CA GLY A 118 -9.17 19.16 9.89
C GLY A 118 -9.07 17.74 9.35
N TYR A 119 -10.19 17.02 9.29
CA TYR A 119 -10.25 15.71 8.67
C TYR A 119 -9.94 15.79 7.18
N VAL A 120 -10.58 16.70 6.44
CA VAL A 120 -10.36 16.87 4.99
C VAL A 120 -8.90 17.21 4.71
N ALA A 121 -8.29 18.10 5.49
CA ALA A 121 -6.86 18.41 5.37
C ALA A 121 -5.98 17.16 5.63
N THR A 122 -6.33 16.34 6.64
CA THR A 122 -5.63 15.09 6.93
C THR A 122 -5.79 14.07 5.80
N ALA A 123 -7.01 13.85 5.33
CA ALA A 123 -7.34 12.92 4.26
C ALA A 123 -6.69 13.31 2.93
N ALA A 124 -6.61 14.61 2.63
CA ALA A 124 -5.94 15.14 1.45
C ALA A 124 -4.43 14.86 1.43
N SER A 125 -3.80 14.56 2.58
CA SER A 125 -2.40 14.17 2.63
C SER A 125 -2.15 12.71 2.19
N VAL A 126 -3.18 11.86 2.20
CA VAL A 126 -3.03 10.41 1.95
C VAL A 126 -2.58 10.09 0.52
N PRO A 127 -3.10 10.71 -0.56
CA PRO A 127 -2.58 10.48 -1.90
C PRO A 127 -1.08 10.76 -2.03
N ALA A 128 -0.60 11.86 -1.46
CA ALA A 128 0.83 12.18 -1.45
C ALA A 128 1.66 11.14 -0.68
N LEU A 129 1.12 10.65 0.45
CA LEU A 129 1.73 9.56 1.21
C LEU A 129 1.80 8.26 0.39
N ILE A 130 0.75 7.90 -0.36
CA ILE A 130 0.74 6.70 -1.22
C ILE A 130 1.82 6.79 -2.31
N VAL A 131 1.96 7.96 -2.95
CA VAL A 131 3.02 8.20 -3.95
C VAL A 131 4.40 8.07 -3.31
N TYR A 132 4.61 8.67 -2.14
CA TYR A 132 5.86 8.53 -1.38
C TYR A 132 6.17 7.05 -1.09
N LEU A 133 5.18 6.28 -0.63
CA LEU A 133 5.34 4.86 -0.35
C LEU A 133 5.63 4.03 -1.60
N ALA A 134 5.01 4.35 -2.74
CA ALA A 134 5.31 3.68 -4.00
C ALA A 134 6.80 3.81 -4.36
N VAL A 135 7.37 5.00 -4.19
CA VAL A 135 8.80 5.24 -4.42
C VAL A 135 9.65 4.54 -3.36
N ALA A 136 9.33 4.69 -2.08
CA ALA A 136 10.10 4.12 -0.97
C ALA A 136 10.14 2.57 -0.99
N ASN A 137 9.11 1.94 -1.53
CA ASN A 137 8.95 0.48 -1.55
C ASN A 137 9.40 -0.16 -2.86
N ALA A 138 9.48 0.58 -3.98
CA ALA A 138 9.76 0.04 -5.31
C ALA A 138 11.04 -0.83 -5.35
N GLY A 139 12.17 -0.29 -4.88
CA GLY A 139 13.45 -1.02 -4.89
C GLY A 139 13.42 -2.28 -4.01
N ALA A 140 12.73 -2.23 -2.88
CA ALA A 140 12.58 -3.37 -1.98
C ALA A 140 11.73 -4.48 -2.61
N ILE A 141 10.61 -4.12 -3.25
CA ILE A 141 9.72 -5.07 -3.93
C ILE A 141 10.43 -5.74 -5.12
N VAL A 142 11.09 -4.96 -5.98
CA VAL A 142 11.80 -5.50 -7.15
C VAL A 142 12.96 -6.40 -6.72
N SER A 143 13.78 -5.95 -5.76
CA SER A 143 14.91 -6.75 -5.27
C SER A 143 14.47 -8.07 -4.62
N ALA A 144 13.38 -8.04 -3.84
CA ALA A 144 12.76 -9.24 -3.28
C ALA A 144 12.20 -10.16 -4.37
N GLY A 145 11.56 -9.60 -5.40
CA GLY A 145 11.08 -10.33 -6.58
C GLY A 145 12.19 -11.10 -7.28
N MET A 146 13.36 -10.47 -7.44
CA MET A 146 14.55 -11.06 -8.07
C MET A 146 15.36 -12.00 -7.17
N GLY A 147 15.11 -12.01 -5.86
CA GLY A 147 15.78 -12.92 -4.90
C GLY A 147 17.04 -12.37 -4.29
N ARG A 148 17.24 -11.06 -4.40
CA ARG A 148 18.37 -10.37 -3.79
C ARG A 148 18.18 -10.33 -2.28
N LYS A 149 19.09 -10.99 -1.58
CA LYS A 149 19.24 -10.85 -0.13
C LYS A 149 19.89 -9.49 0.15
N THR A 150 19.33 -8.75 1.10
CA THR A 150 19.95 -7.51 1.60
C THR A 150 19.92 -7.57 3.11
N GLU A 151 20.81 -6.82 3.75
CA GLU A 151 20.85 -6.69 5.20
C GLU A 151 19.50 -6.22 5.76
N PHE A 152 19.13 -6.75 6.93
CA PHE A 152 17.95 -6.33 7.66
C PHE A 152 18.28 -5.12 8.55
N LYS A 153 17.80 -3.94 8.15
CA LYS A 153 17.85 -2.73 8.97
C LYS A 153 16.64 -2.70 9.90
N ARG A 154 16.81 -2.37 11.19
CA ARG A 154 15.67 -2.23 12.13
C ARG A 154 15.06 -0.83 12.00
N THR A 155 13.73 -0.73 12.17
CA THR A 155 13.10 0.58 12.40
C THR A 155 13.50 1.04 13.80
N PRO A 156 13.99 2.29 13.96
CA PRO A 156 14.29 2.85 15.27
C PRO A 156 13.06 2.81 16.18
N LYS A 157 13.25 2.58 17.48
CA LYS A 157 12.23 2.65 18.52
C LYS A 157 12.73 3.58 19.62
N THR A 158 11.87 4.43 20.14
CA THR A 158 12.22 5.36 21.23
C THR A 158 12.07 4.72 22.61
N GLY A 159 11.31 3.63 22.72
CA GLY A 159 11.24 2.82 23.93
C GLY A 159 10.48 3.48 25.09
N ALA A 160 9.50 4.33 24.78
CA ALA A 160 8.57 4.89 25.75
C ALA A 160 7.57 3.84 26.28
#